data_AF-A0A9Q3P764-F1
#
_entry.id   AF-A0A9Q3P764-F1
#
_cell.length_a   1.000
_cell.length_b   1.000
_cell.length_c   1.000
_cell.angle_alpha   90.00
_cell.angle_beta   90.00
_cell.angle_gamma   90.00
#
_symmetry.space_group_name_H-M   'P 1'
#
loop_
_entity.id
_entity.type
_entity.pdbx_description
1 polymer ?
#
loop_
_entity_poly.entity_id
_entity_poly.type
_entity_poly.pdbx_seq_one_letter_code
_entity_poly.pdbx_strand_id
1 'polypeptide(L)'
;MHSQPHPEPADQLQYLKLSWPPTPAFHIPQDLSTIFGHIQVEPVIQSYICCPQCFFPNGLTESVTTEQPHCQHHNDPNDHDPPCTQSLGKLIYSFEPHTQITTNMKQKFLAKKHFIYQPFKNWLARFLQQSGIMEVLHQHQQSQTPKGSPKCEICDGLVWRRFTGTRNIHNPPFMSIPGALAFSIYVDWFNAHGKSTWLANIGPIILICLNLPQVKD
;
A
#
# COMPACT_ATOMS: atom_id res chain seq x y z
N MET A 1 32.43 37.20 52.88
CA MET A 1 31.11 36.93 52.28
C MET A 1 31.29 35.76 51.34
N HIS A 2 31.10 34.54 51.86
CA HIS A 2 31.20 33.30 51.11
C HIS A 2 29.79 32.81 50.81
N SER A 3 29.41 32.78 49.54
CA SER A 3 28.13 32.19 49.10
C SER A 3 28.37 30.73 48.73
N GLN A 4 27.71 29.83 49.43
CA GLN A 4 27.69 28.40 49.10
C GLN A 4 26.75 28.12 47.92
N PRO A 5 27.06 27.13 47.07
CA PRO A 5 26.13 26.68 46.04
C PRO A 5 25.06 25.75 46.63
N HIS A 6 23.82 25.96 46.19
CA HIS A 6 22.67 25.10 46.47
C HIS A 6 22.87 23.69 45.89
N PRO A 7 22.45 22.62 46.60
CA PRO A 7 22.41 21.29 46.03
C PRO A 7 21.17 21.11 45.13
N GLU A 8 21.41 20.60 43.92
CA GLU A 8 20.41 20.10 42.98
C GLU A 8 19.78 18.81 43.55
N PRO A 9 18.44 18.63 43.50
CA PRO A 9 17.84 17.38 43.95
C PRO A 9 18.01 16.30 42.87
N ALA A 10 18.91 15.36 43.13
CA ALA A 10 19.00 14.10 42.42
C ALA A 10 17.78 13.20 42.72
N ASP A 11 17.24 12.62 41.66
CA ASP A 11 16.50 11.36 41.59
C ASP A 11 15.29 11.14 42.50
N GLN A 12 14.12 10.99 41.86
CA GLN A 12 13.23 9.84 42.09
C GLN A 12 12.17 9.73 40.97
N LEU A 13 12.59 9.38 39.75
CA LEU A 13 11.68 8.70 38.81
C LEU A 13 11.75 7.21 39.09
N GLN A 14 10.86 6.74 39.97
CA GLN A 14 10.61 5.31 40.12
C GLN A 14 9.99 4.80 38.81
N TYR A 15 10.83 4.22 37.95
CA TYR A 15 10.36 3.44 36.82
C TYR A 15 9.60 2.24 37.37
N LEU A 16 8.27 2.29 37.26
CA LEU A 16 7.39 1.13 37.35
C LEU A 16 7.90 0.08 36.36
N LYS A 17 8.62 -0.93 36.87
CA LYS A 17 8.90 -2.16 36.14
C LYS A 17 7.57 -2.89 35.93
N LEU A 18 6.82 -2.48 34.92
CA LEU A 18 5.75 -3.27 34.35
C LEU A 18 6.40 -4.48 33.69
N SER A 19 6.51 -5.57 34.44
CA SER A 19 6.82 -6.87 33.87
C SER A 19 5.66 -7.25 32.95
N TRP A 20 5.91 -7.23 31.64
CA TRP A 20 4.98 -7.77 30.67
C TRP A 20 4.76 -9.26 31.01
N PRO A 21 3.51 -9.76 31.03
CA PRO A 21 3.29 -11.18 31.12
C PRO A 21 4.02 -11.87 29.96
N PRO A 22 4.49 -13.12 30.14
CA PRO A 22 5.13 -13.86 29.04
C PRO A 22 4.15 -13.89 27.87
N THR A 23 4.55 -13.25 26.77
CA THR A 23 3.75 -13.22 25.56
C THR A 23 3.50 -14.66 25.13
N PRO A 24 2.24 -15.08 24.91
CA PRO A 24 1.99 -16.37 24.27
C PRO A 24 2.81 -16.39 22.98
N ALA A 25 3.52 -17.48 22.74
CA ALA A 25 4.44 -17.61 21.62
C ALA A 25 3.72 -17.16 20.33
N PHE A 26 4.05 -15.96 19.87
CA PHE A 26 3.42 -15.36 18.71
C PHE A 26 3.96 -16.09 17.49
N HIS A 27 3.21 -17.09 17.03
CA HIS A 27 3.62 -17.89 15.87
C HIS A 27 3.35 -17.07 14.61
N ILE A 28 4.38 -16.36 14.14
CA ILE A 28 4.31 -15.59 12.90
C ILE A 28 4.04 -16.58 11.76
N PRO A 29 2.96 -16.40 10.98
CA PRO A 29 2.70 -17.25 9.84
C PRO A 29 3.88 -17.18 8.87
N GLN A 30 4.38 -18.36 8.46
CA GLN A 30 5.49 -18.45 7.51
C GLN A 30 5.05 -18.19 6.06
N ASP A 31 3.74 -18.21 5.82
CA ASP A 31 3.13 -18.03 4.51
C ASP A 31 2.07 -16.93 4.57
N LEU A 32 2.13 -16.01 3.62
CA LEU A 32 1.13 -14.96 3.42
C LEU A 32 -0.26 -15.54 3.16
N SER A 33 -0.32 -16.73 2.54
CA SER A 33 -1.58 -17.44 2.29
C SER A 33 -2.31 -17.78 3.60
N THR A 34 -1.57 -18.05 4.68
CA THR A 34 -2.16 -18.27 6.01
C THR A 34 -2.76 -16.98 6.56
N ILE A 35 -2.10 -15.83 6.36
CA ILE A 35 -2.62 -14.52 6.76
C ILE A 35 -3.90 -14.21 5.98
N PHE A 36 -3.87 -14.34 4.65
CA PHE A 36 -5.03 -14.11 3.79
C PHE A 36 -6.21 -15.02 4.12
N GLY A 37 -5.94 -16.30 4.42
CA GLY A 37 -6.95 -17.25 4.90
C GLY A 37 -7.59 -16.84 6.22
N HIS A 38 -6.79 -16.37 7.19
CA HIS A 38 -7.30 -15.91 8.48
C HIS A 38 -8.15 -14.64 8.37
N ILE A 39 -7.73 -13.68 7.54
CA ILE A 39 -8.49 -12.43 7.36
C ILE A 39 -9.60 -12.56 6.30
N GLN A 40 -9.72 -13.72 5.65
CA GLN A 40 -10.66 -13.98 4.54
C GLN A 40 -10.55 -12.95 3.40
N VAL A 41 -9.36 -12.37 3.22
CA VAL A 41 -9.06 -11.42 2.15
C VAL A 41 -8.00 -12.06 1.28
N GLU A 42 -8.41 -12.74 0.21
CA GLU A 42 -7.48 -13.12 -0.85
C GLU A 42 -7.33 -11.93 -1.81
N PRO A 43 -6.20 -11.21 -1.78
CA PRO A 43 -6.01 -10.07 -2.66
C PRO A 43 -5.84 -10.55 -4.10
N VAL A 44 -6.59 -9.96 -5.03
CA VAL A 44 -6.22 -10.06 -6.45
C VAL A 44 -4.96 -9.22 -6.64
N ILE A 45 -3.88 -9.88 -7.04
CA ILE A 45 -2.56 -9.29 -7.26
C ILE A 45 -2.17 -9.49 -8.72
N GLN A 46 -1.56 -8.47 -9.32
CA GLN A 46 -0.90 -8.56 -10.61
C GLN A 46 0.60 -8.40 -10.43
N SER A 47 1.36 -9.28 -11.09
CA SER A 47 2.82 -9.26 -11.07
C SER A 47 3.35 -8.94 -12.46
N TYR A 48 4.00 -7.79 -12.57
CA TYR A 48 4.70 -7.35 -13.77
C TYR A 48 6.19 -7.67 -13.66
N ILE A 49 6.79 -8.00 -14.80
CA ILE A 49 8.23 -8.13 -14.90
C ILE A 49 8.82 -6.73 -15.06
N CYS A 50 9.77 -6.37 -14.21
CA CYS A 50 10.49 -5.12 -14.33
C CYS A 50 11.91 -5.36 -14.81
N CYS A 51 12.38 -4.48 -15.70
CA CYS A 51 13.79 -4.48 -16.07
C CYS A 51 14.63 -4.19 -14.81
N PRO A 52 15.66 -5.00 -14.50
CA PRO A 52 16.48 -4.77 -13.32
C PRO A 52 17.33 -3.50 -13.42
N GLN A 53 17.56 -2.98 -14.63
CA GLN A 53 18.36 -1.79 -14.92
C GLN A 53 17.52 -0.52 -14.97
N CYS A 54 16.51 -0.44 -15.85
CA CYS A 54 15.70 0.76 -16.03
C CYS A 54 14.34 0.75 -15.29
N PHE A 55 14.01 -0.36 -14.60
CA PHE A 55 12.73 -0.55 -13.89
C PHE A 55 11.46 -0.50 -14.75
N PHE A 56 11.57 -0.40 -16.07
CA PHE A 56 10.43 -0.41 -16.97
C PHE A 56 9.60 -1.70 -16.83
N PRO A 57 8.26 -1.62 -16.70
CA PRO A 57 7.40 -2.78 -16.66
C PRO A 57 7.23 -3.38 -18.06
N ASN A 58 7.74 -4.59 -18.27
CA ASN A 58 7.76 -5.31 -19.55
C ASN A 58 6.55 -6.27 -19.73
N GLY A 59 5.45 -6.02 -19.03
CA GLY A 59 4.23 -6.83 -19.07
C GLY A 59 4.07 -7.82 -17.92
N LEU A 60 2.99 -8.60 -17.97
CA LEU A 60 2.62 -9.55 -16.91
C LEU A 60 3.55 -10.75 -16.90
N THR A 61 3.92 -11.20 -15.69
CA THR A 61 4.83 -12.34 -15.48
C THR A 61 4.29 -13.63 -16.07
N GLU A 62 2.98 -13.85 -15.92
CA GLU A 62 2.28 -15.04 -16.41
C GLU A 62 2.15 -15.10 -17.94
N SER A 63 2.29 -13.97 -18.63
CA SER A 63 2.14 -13.89 -20.09
C SER A 63 3.45 -14.16 -20.84
N VAL A 64 4.56 -14.40 -20.14
CA VAL A 64 5.86 -14.62 -20.78
C VAL A 64 5.98 -16.05 -21.28
N THR A 65 6.13 -16.15 -22.60
CA THR A 65 6.31 -17.42 -23.32
C THR A 65 7.74 -17.58 -23.87
N THR A 66 8.51 -16.50 -23.96
CA THR A 66 9.88 -16.50 -24.51
C THR A 66 10.89 -17.02 -23.48
N GLU A 67 11.85 -17.83 -23.94
CA GLU A 67 12.90 -18.41 -23.08
C GLU A 67 13.85 -17.38 -22.48
N GLN A 68 14.16 -16.33 -23.23
CA GLN A 68 15.09 -15.29 -22.83
C GLN A 68 14.53 -13.91 -23.16
N PRO A 69 13.56 -13.41 -22.39
CA PRO A 69 13.02 -12.08 -22.60
C PRO A 69 14.06 -11.04 -22.16
N HIS A 70 14.28 -10.06 -23.03
CA HIS A 70 15.14 -8.92 -22.78
C HIS A 70 14.27 -7.67 -22.74
N CYS A 71 14.72 -6.67 -21.99
CA CYS A 71 14.14 -5.34 -22.09
C CYS A 71 14.29 -4.84 -23.53
N GLN A 72 13.36 -4.00 -23.96
CA GLN A 72 13.44 -3.24 -25.21
C GLN A 72 13.03 -1.78 -25.00
N HIS A 73 12.99 -1.34 -23.74
CA HIS A 73 12.56 0.00 -23.39
C HIS A 73 13.59 1.04 -23.82
N HIS A 74 13.08 2.12 -24.42
CA HIS A 74 13.82 3.33 -24.74
C HIS A 74 13.39 4.42 -23.76
N ASN A 75 14.34 4.99 -23.01
CA ASN A 75 14.01 5.98 -21.97
C ASN A 75 13.43 7.26 -22.58
N ASP A 76 13.99 7.72 -23.71
CA ASP A 76 13.45 8.82 -24.53
C ASP A 76 13.41 8.36 -25.99
N PRO A 77 12.24 8.29 -26.64
CA PRO A 77 12.12 7.88 -28.05
C PRO A 77 12.91 8.75 -29.04
N ASN A 78 13.29 9.97 -28.64
CA ASN A 78 14.02 10.92 -29.47
C ASN A 78 15.53 10.91 -29.26
N ASP A 79 16.02 10.11 -28.31
CA ASP A 79 17.46 9.95 -28.08
C ASP A 79 18.04 8.95 -29.09
N HIS A 80 19.32 9.09 -29.42
CA HIS A 80 20.06 8.16 -30.28
C HIS A 80 20.69 7.00 -29.49
N ASP A 81 20.57 7.01 -28.17
CA ASP A 81 20.99 5.91 -27.31
C ASP A 81 20.27 4.60 -27.68
N PRO A 82 20.93 3.43 -27.61
CA PRO A 82 20.28 2.17 -27.90
C PRO A 82 19.23 1.81 -26.82
N PRO A 83 18.19 1.03 -27.16
CA PRO A 83 17.24 0.54 -26.16
C PRO A 83 17.94 -0.32 -25.11
N CYS A 84 17.39 -0.35 -23.90
CA CYS A 84 17.88 -1.22 -22.85
C CYS A 84 17.78 -2.68 -23.29
N THR A 85 18.86 -3.45 -23.25
CA THR A 85 18.91 -4.86 -23.68
C THR A 85 19.01 -5.84 -22.51
N GLN A 86 18.74 -5.38 -21.29
CA GLN A 86 18.98 -6.16 -20.10
C GLN A 86 18.05 -7.38 -20.01
N SER A 87 18.62 -8.57 -19.77
CA SER A 87 17.86 -9.80 -19.57
C SER A 87 16.91 -9.67 -18.37
N LEU A 88 15.64 -10.00 -18.57
CA LEU A 88 14.56 -9.83 -17.60
C LEU A 88 14.41 -11.00 -16.62
N GLY A 89 14.96 -12.17 -16.97
CA GLY A 89 14.80 -13.41 -16.20
C GLY A 89 15.09 -14.63 -17.05
N LYS A 90 14.56 -15.78 -16.61
CA LYS A 90 14.68 -17.06 -17.33
C LYS A 90 13.44 -17.91 -17.11
N LEU A 91 13.09 -18.72 -18.10
CA LEU A 91 12.15 -19.81 -17.90
C LEU A 91 12.81 -20.94 -17.09
N ILE A 92 12.04 -21.50 -16.16
CA ILE A 92 12.39 -22.68 -15.40
C ILE A 92 11.29 -23.73 -15.57
N TYR A 93 11.67 -24.99 -15.48
CA TYR A 93 10.74 -26.11 -15.52
C TYR A 93 10.69 -26.74 -14.14
N SER A 94 9.49 -26.83 -13.57
CA SER A 94 9.27 -27.50 -12.28
C SER A 94 8.44 -28.75 -12.47
N PHE A 95 8.82 -29.82 -11.79
CA PHE A 95 8.01 -31.01 -11.60
C PHE A 95 7.09 -30.78 -10.40
N GLU A 96 5.78 -30.99 -10.54
CA GLU A 96 4.88 -30.98 -9.39
C GLU A 96 5.03 -32.31 -8.63
N PRO A 97 5.51 -32.31 -7.37
CA PRO A 97 5.85 -33.53 -6.66
C PRO A 97 4.63 -34.37 -6.19
N HIS A 98 3.40 -33.90 -6.43
CA HIS A 98 2.18 -34.50 -5.87
C HIS A 98 1.22 -35.15 -6.86
N THR A 99 1.56 -35.22 -8.15
CA THR A 99 0.79 -36.03 -9.10
C THR A 99 1.63 -37.23 -9.51
N GLN A 100 1.14 -38.45 -9.22
CA GLN A 100 1.77 -39.73 -9.63
C GLN A 100 1.76 -39.93 -11.17
N ILE A 101 1.60 -38.85 -11.93
CA ILE A 101 1.50 -38.82 -13.38
C ILE A 101 2.64 -37.92 -13.86
N THR A 102 3.72 -38.55 -14.31
CA THR A 102 5.02 -37.97 -14.72
C THR A 102 4.98 -37.11 -16.00
N THR A 103 3.85 -36.52 -16.39
CA THR A 103 3.72 -35.89 -17.73
C THR A 103 3.43 -34.40 -17.76
N ASN A 104 3.20 -33.71 -16.63
CA ASN A 104 2.95 -32.27 -16.66
C ASN A 104 4.15 -31.46 -16.13
N MET A 105 5.19 -31.31 -16.96
CA MET A 105 6.20 -30.28 -16.73
C MET A 105 5.55 -28.90 -16.82
N LYS A 106 5.51 -28.17 -15.71
CA LYS A 106 4.99 -26.81 -15.69
C LYS A 106 6.14 -25.84 -15.92
N GLN A 107 6.04 -25.08 -17.00
CA GLN A 107 6.93 -23.98 -17.30
C GLN A 107 6.56 -22.78 -16.42
N LYS A 108 7.54 -22.19 -15.73
CA LYS A 108 7.38 -20.99 -14.90
C LYS A 108 8.47 -19.99 -15.26
N PHE A 109 8.11 -18.73 -15.46
CA PHE A 109 9.10 -17.66 -15.62
C PHE A 109 9.60 -17.15 -14.27
N LEU A 110 10.93 -17.10 -14.12
CA LEU A 110 11.59 -16.52 -12.95
C LEU A 110 12.18 -15.16 -13.34
N ALA A 111 11.46 -14.09 -13.00
CA ALA A 111 11.92 -12.74 -13.27
C ALA A 111 13.03 -12.30 -12.30
N LYS A 112 13.91 -11.42 -12.76
CA LYS A 112 14.96 -10.81 -11.90
C LYS A 112 14.40 -9.75 -10.96
N LYS A 113 13.39 -8.99 -11.41
CA LYS A 113 12.65 -8.03 -10.59
C LYS A 113 11.17 -8.09 -10.95
N HIS A 114 10.35 -7.89 -9.92
CA HIS A 114 8.90 -7.81 -10.04
C HIS A 114 8.42 -6.44 -9.59
N PHE A 115 7.41 -5.93 -10.30
CA PHE A 115 6.50 -4.92 -9.75
C PHE A 115 5.17 -5.61 -9.47
N ILE A 116 4.79 -5.63 -8.20
CA ILE A 116 3.60 -6.33 -7.73
C ILE A 116 2.67 -5.26 -7.20
N TYR A 117 1.43 -5.26 -7.68
CA TYR A 117 0.41 -4.38 -7.14
C TYR A 117 -0.96 -5.04 -7.18
N GLN A 118 -1.87 -4.44 -6.44
CA GLN A 118 -3.26 -4.81 -6.45
C GLN A 118 -4.06 -3.82 -7.31
N PRO A 119 -4.79 -4.27 -8.34
CA PRO A 119 -5.62 -3.39 -9.15
C PRO A 119 -6.63 -2.63 -8.29
N PHE A 120 -6.64 -1.30 -8.41
CA PHE A 120 -7.50 -0.42 -7.62
C PHE A 120 -8.98 -0.80 -7.73
N LYS A 121 -9.45 -1.14 -8.93
CA LYS A 121 -10.84 -1.57 -9.16
C LYS A 121 -11.21 -2.80 -8.32
N ASN A 122 -10.33 -3.80 -8.26
CA ASN A 122 -10.58 -5.05 -7.54
C ASN A 122 -10.51 -4.80 -6.04
N TRP A 123 -9.58 -3.95 -5.60
CA TRP A 123 -9.52 -3.52 -4.20
C TRP A 123 -10.78 -2.76 -3.79
N LEU A 124 -11.19 -1.76 -4.58
CA LEU A 124 -12.35 -0.93 -4.28
C LEU A 124 -13.64 -1.74 -4.23
N ALA A 125 -13.83 -2.67 -5.17
CA ALA A 125 -14.96 -3.58 -5.16
C ALA A 125 -15.04 -4.38 -3.85
N ARG A 126 -13.92 -4.96 -3.40
CA ARG A 126 -13.88 -5.69 -2.13
C ARG A 126 -14.10 -4.78 -0.93
N PHE A 127 -13.48 -3.60 -0.91
CA PHE A 127 -13.66 -2.60 0.14
C PHE A 127 -15.15 -2.25 0.31
N LEU A 128 -15.87 -1.98 -0.78
CA LEU A 128 -17.30 -1.67 -0.73
C LEU A 128 -18.18 -2.88 -0.38
N GLN A 129 -17.72 -4.10 -0.61
CA GLN A 129 -18.42 -5.33 -0.24
C GLN A 129 -18.20 -5.74 1.23
N GLN A 130 -17.29 -5.07 1.95
CA GLN A 130 -17.12 -5.33 3.37
C GLN A 130 -18.39 -4.95 4.13
N SER A 131 -18.83 -5.84 5.02
CA SER A 131 -20.02 -5.63 5.83
C SER A 131 -19.92 -4.33 6.63
N GLY A 132 -20.97 -3.50 6.57
CA GLY A 132 -21.04 -2.23 7.29
C GLY A 132 -20.43 -1.03 6.54
N ILE A 133 -19.58 -1.23 5.53
CA ILE A 133 -18.94 -0.10 4.83
C ILE A 133 -19.98 0.76 4.11
N MET A 134 -20.93 0.14 3.39
CA MET A 134 -21.95 0.88 2.65
C MET A 134 -22.88 1.67 3.58
N GLU A 135 -23.26 1.07 4.72
CA GLU A 135 -24.07 1.71 5.75
C GLU A 135 -23.35 2.93 6.34
N VAL A 136 -22.06 2.79 6.67
CA VAL A 136 -21.23 3.87 7.20
C VAL A 136 -21.06 5.00 6.18
N LEU A 137 -20.80 4.68 4.92
CA LEU A 137 -20.71 5.67 3.84
C LEU A 137 -22.04 6.42 3.66
N HIS A 138 -23.17 5.71 3.74
CA HIS A 138 -24.50 6.32 3.64
C HIS A 138 -24.79 7.25 4.82
N GLN A 139 -24.47 6.83 6.05
CA GLN A 139 -24.61 7.64 7.26
C GLN A 139 -23.76 8.91 7.19
N HIS A 140 -22.51 8.81 6.72
CA HIS A 140 -21.65 9.98 6.54
C HIS A 140 -22.24 10.97 5.53
N GLN A 141 -22.79 10.48 4.40
CA GLN A 141 -23.43 11.34 3.40
C GLN A 141 -24.69 12.05 3.93
N GLN A 142 -25.44 11.41 4.83
CA GLN A 142 -26.61 11.99 5.48
C GLN A 142 -26.26 12.94 6.63
N SER A 143 -25.08 12.78 7.22
CA SER A 143 -24.59 13.59 8.33
C SER A 143 -24.18 14.96 7.84
N GLN A 144 -25.15 15.85 7.60
CA GLN A 144 -24.85 17.26 7.46
C GLN A 144 -24.44 17.81 8.82
N THR A 145 -23.21 18.32 8.93
CA THR A 145 -22.79 19.08 10.12
C THR A 145 -23.77 20.25 10.33
N PRO A 146 -24.48 20.32 11.47
CA PRO A 146 -25.38 21.42 11.75
C PRO A 146 -24.65 22.75 11.63
N LYS A 147 -25.32 23.79 11.10
CA LYS A 147 -24.74 25.14 11.06
C LYS A 147 -24.31 25.56 12.46
N GLY A 148 -23.01 25.72 12.68
CA GLY A 148 -22.42 26.15 13.95
C GLY A 148 -21.74 25.05 14.77
N SER A 149 -21.75 23.78 14.32
CA SER A 149 -20.92 22.75 14.95
C SER A 149 -19.43 22.97 14.64
N PRO A 150 -18.52 22.57 15.55
CA PRO A 150 -17.09 22.52 15.24
C PRO A 150 -16.88 21.72 13.95
N LYS A 151 -16.09 22.25 13.02
CA LYS A 151 -15.67 21.50 11.84
C LYS A 151 -14.71 20.42 12.33
N CYS A 152 -15.14 19.17 12.30
CA CYS A 152 -14.38 18.09 12.91
C CYS A 152 -13.53 17.32 11.90
N GLU A 153 -13.77 17.47 10.59
CA GLU A 153 -13.15 16.59 9.58
C GLU A 153 -12.50 17.35 8.41
N ILE A 154 -11.54 16.70 7.74
CA ILE A 154 -10.85 17.23 6.55
C ILE A 154 -11.88 17.63 5.47
N CYS A 155 -12.94 16.84 5.32
CA CYS A 155 -14.02 17.04 4.35
C CYS A 155 -14.90 18.27 4.64
N ASP A 156 -14.90 18.81 5.87
CA ASP A 156 -15.61 20.05 6.23
C ASP A 156 -14.87 21.33 5.76
N GLY A 157 -13.64 21.16 5.23
CA GLY A 157 -12.83 22.24 4.69
C GLY A 157 -13.54 22.97 3.54
N LEU A 158 -13.31 24.29 3.43
CA LEU A 158 -13.95 25.13 2.41
C LEU A 158 -13.67 24.63 0.98
N VAL A 159 -12.45 24.13 0.75
CA VAL A 159 -12.01 23.56 -0.53
C VAL A 159 -12.90 22.39 -0.92
N TRP A 160 -13.11 21.41 -0.02
CA TRP A 160 -13.90 20.22 -0.28
C TRP A 160 -15.39 20.52 -0.46
N ARG A 161 -15.95 21.44 0.34
CA ARG A 161 -17.34 21.86 0.24
C ARG A 161 -17.68 22.59 -1.08
N ARG A 162 -16.68 23.16 -1.74
CA ARG A 162 -16.85 23.89 -3.02
C ARG A 162 -16.24 23.16 -4.20
N PHE A 163 -15.57 22.03 -3.98
CA PHE A 163 -14.96 21.25 -5.03
C PHE A 163 -16.06 20.56 -5.83
N THR A 164 -16.30 20.97 -7.07
CA THR A 164 -17.33 20.40 -7.94
C THR A 164 -16.81 19.28 -8.86
N GLY A 165 -15.53 18.90 -8.72
CA GLY A 165 -14.87 17.86 -9.53
C GLY A 165 -14.71 18.20 -11.02
N THR A 166 -15.29 19.30 -11.48
CA THR A 166 -15.30 19.76 -12.87
C THR A 166 -15.08 21.27 -12.89
N ARG A 167 -14.69 21.85 -14.03
CA ARG A 167 -14.53 23.32 -14.12
C ARG A 167 -15.85 24.10 -14.05
N ASN A 168 -17.01 23.41 -14.00
CA ASN A 168 -18.30 24.07 -13.93
C ASN A 168 -18.70 24.33 -12.47
N ILE A 169 -18.76 25.60 -12.11
CA ILE A 169 -19.13 26.08 -10.77
C ILE A 169 -20.62 25.88 -10.44
N HIS A 170 -21.46 25.63 -11.45
CA HIS A 170 -22.89 25.38 -11.27
C HIS A 170 -23.20 23.93 -10.89
N ASN A 171 -22.21 23.04 -10.96
CA ASN A 171 -22.39 21.66 -10.54
C ASN A 171 -22.46 21.56 -9.00
N PRO A 172 -23.22 20.60 -8.46
CA PRO A 172 -23.21 20.35 -7.03
C PRO A 172 -21.78 20.01 -6.56
N PRO A 173 -21.43 20.29 -5.30
CA PRO A 173 -20.16 19.85 -4.73
C PRO A 173 -19.98 18.34 -4.88
N PHE A 174 -18.78 17.89 -5.25
CA PHE A 174 -18.43 16.50 -5.51
C PHE A 174 -18.84 15.58 -4.35
N MET A 175 -18.52 15.98 -3.12
CA MET A 175 -18.85 15.21 -1.90
C MET A 175 -20.36 15.11 -1.60
N SER A 176 -21.20 15.89 -2.29
CA SER A 176 -22.66 15.79 -2.17
C SER A 176 -23.29 14.80 -3.15
N ILE A 177 -22.52 14.31 -4.12
CA ILE A 177 -22.97 13.36 -5.14
C ILE A 177 -23.01 11.95 -4.50
N PRO A 178 -24.14 11.23 -4.56
CA PRO A 178 -24.21 9.86 -4.06
C PRO A 178 -23.15 8.96 -4.68
N GLY A 179 -22.40 8.24 -3.84
CA GLY A 179 -21.33 7.35 -4.29
C GLY A 179 -20.02 8.05 -4.65
N ALA A 180 -19.91 9.37 -4.49
CA ALA A 180 -18.63 10.07 -4.63
C ALA A 180 -17.72 9.74 -3.45
N LEU A 181 -16.60 9.08 -3.76
CA LEU A 181 -15.58 8.72 -2.79
C LEU A 181 -14.35 9.60 -2.98
N ALA A 182 -13.87 10.15 -1.87
CA ALA A 182 -12.59 10.85 -1.78
C ALA A 182 -11.58 9.98 -1.04
N PHE A 183 -10.37 9.92 -1.58
CA PHE A 183 -9.26 9.23 -0.96
C PHE A 183 -8.07 10.16 -0.81
N SER A 184 -7.36 10.05 0.31
CA SER A 184 -6.02 10.62 0.45
C SER A 184 -4.97 9.53 0.29
N ILE A 185 -3.85 9.87 -0.34
CA ILE A 185 -2.68 9.01 -0.45
C ILE A 185 -1.65 9.50 0.56
N TYR A 186 -1.20 8.62 1.44
CA TYR A 186 -0.03 8.81 2.27
C TYR A 186 1.14 8.01 1.68
N VAL A 187 2.28 8.67 1.53
CA VAL A 187 3.51 8.06 1.01
C VAL A 187 4.62 8.38 1.99
N ASP A 188 5.26 7.35 2.51
CA ASP A 188 6.47 7.48 3.32
C ASP A 188 7.51 6.47 2.87
N TRP A 189 8.78 6.83 3.01
CA TRP A 189 9.91 5.98 2.66
C TRP A 189 10.96 6.08 3.75
N PHE A 190 11.40 4.94 4.26
CA PHE A 190 12.50 4.87 5.20
C PHE A 190 13.59 3.93 4.68
N ASN A 191 14.82 4.18 5.12
CA ASN A 191 15.94 3.31 4.82
C ASN A 191 15.87 2.08 5.71
N ALA A 192 15.72 0.89 5.10
CA ALA A 192 15.55 -0.35 5.84
C ALA A 192 16.78 -0.71 6.71
N HIS A 193 17.94 -0.15 6.39
CA HIS A 193 19.22 -0.44 7.03
C HIS A 193 19.77 0.74 7.85
N GLY A 194 19.03 1.85 7.98
CA GLY A 194 19.44 3.04 8.74
C GLY A 194 20.14 4.12 7.90
N LYS A 195 20.77 5.11 8.56
CA LYS A 195 21.11 6.42 7.97
C LYS A 195 22.19 6.45 6.86
N SER A 196 22.78 5.32 6.45
CA SER A 196 24.01 5.35 5.64
C SER A 196 24.07 4.44 4.40
N THR A 197 23.02 3.68 4.05
CA THR A 197 23.10 2.75 2.90
C THR A 197 21.90 2.85 1.98
N TRP A 198 22.07 3.37 0.77
CA TRP A 198 21.03 3.47 -0.29
C TRP A 198 20.55 2.11 -0.84
N LEU A 199 20.96 1.01 -0.24
CA LEU A 199 20.79 -0.35 -0.76
C LEU A 199 19.34 -0.83 -0.74
N ALA A 200 18.52 -0.38 0.22
CA ALA A 200 17.11 -0.71 0.25
C ALA A 200 16.29 0.36 0.99
N ASN A 201 15.28 0.88 0.30
CA ASN A 201 14.23 1.71 0.89
C ASN A 201 12.96 0.87 0.98
N ILE A 202 12.28 0.95 2.12
CA ILE A 202 10.98 0.34 2.34
C ILE A 202 10.04 1.47 2.73
N GLY A 203 8.83 1.45 2.19
CA GLY A 203 7.88 2.53 2.43
C GLY A 203 6.45 2.08 2.20
N PRO A 204 5.51 2.48 3.07
CA PRO A 204 4.10 2.26 2.81
C PRO A 204 3.56 3.34 1.88
N ILE A 205 2.75 2.90 0.92
CA ILE A 205 1.79 3.76 0.22
C ILE A 205 0.41 3.37 0.73
N ILE A 206 -0.23 4.27 1.48
CA ILE A 206 -1.51 4.01 2.15
C ILE A 206 -2.58 4.85 1.48
N LEU A 207 -3.68 4.20 1.10
CA LEU A 207 -4.87 4.87 0.59
C LEU A 207 -5.92 4.92 1.70
N ILE A 208 -6.37 6.12 2.05
CA ILE A 208 -7.32 6.35 3.16
C ILE A 208 -8.62 6.89 2.55
N CYS A 209 -9.74 6.22 2.82
CA CYS A 209 -11.07 6.70 2.42
C CYS A 209 -11.53 7.81 3.37
N LEU A 210 -11.68 9.02 2.85
CA LEU A 210 -12.05 10.20 3.66
C LEU A 210 -13.55 10.27 3.97
N ASN A 211 -14.35 9.42 3.33
CA ASN A 211 -15.79 9.32 3.58
C ASN A 211 -16.14 8.42 4.77
N LEU A 212 -15.14 7.74 5.36
CA LEU A 212 -15.34 6.96 6.56
C LEU A 212 -15.18 7.88 7.79
N PRO A 213 -16.04 7.74 8.81
CA PRO A 213 -15.92 8.50 10.04
C PRO A 213 -14.60 8.17 10.72
N GLN A 214 -13.98 9.17 11.32
CA GLN A 214 -12.85 8.93 12.20
C GLN A 214 -13.37 8.25 13.47
N VAL A 215 -12.72 7.16 13.88
CA VAL A 215 -12.99 6.57 15.20
C VAL A 215 -12.63 7.63 16.23
N LYS A 216 -13.62 8.11 16.98
CA LYS A 216 -13.36 8.93 18.15
C LYS A 216 -12.95 7.97 19.26
N ASP A 217 -11.66 7.96 19.58
CA ASP A 217 -11.16 7.38 20.84
C ASP A 217 -11.65 8.20 22.05
#